data_AF-A0A3A0ANI2-F1
#
_entry.id   AF-A0A3A0ANI2-F1
#
_cell.length_a   1.000
_cell.length_b   1.000
_cell.length_c   1.000
_cell.angle_alpha   90.00
_cell.angle_beta   90.00
_cell.angle_gamma   90.00
#
_symmetry.space_group_name_H-M   'P 1'
#
loop_
_entity.id
_entity.type
_entity.pdbx_description
1 polymer ?
#
loop_
_entity_poly.entity_id
_entity_poly.type
_entity_poly.pdbx_seq_one_letter_code
_entity_poly.pdbx_strand_id
1 'polypeptide(L)'
;MVTVSTGNRGSTTASVLTLADATALSDPGRFPDLALVAPQYGASATLTRGASEGSYQVVGTTEAYAAVRNLESASGTFLTAEQVAENAKVVVLGATVASDLFGGQDPLRQILRINDALVEVTGVLASTGGAGFGSSDTQVFVPSELALGRLFNVNRIRGSYAISGMSIQVVS
;
A
#
# COMPACT_ATOMS: atom_id res chain seq x y z
N MET A 1 -9.68 10.64 12.09
CA MET A 1 -9.26 9.41 11.36
C MET A 1 -9.59 8.21 12.22
N VAL A 2 -10.32 7.24 11.68
CA VAL A 2 -10.57 5.96 12.35
C VAL A 2 -9.87 4.87 11.54
N THR A 3 -9.08 4.04 12.20
CA THR A 3 -8.48 2.85 11.58
C THR A 3 -9.22 1.62 12.08
N VAL A 4 -9.77 0.85 11.15
CA VAL A 4 -10.42 -0.42 11.47
C VAL A 4 -9.46 -1.52 11.03
N SER A 5 -9.00 -2.36 11.96
CA SER A 5 -8.12 -3.49 11.65
C SER A 5 -8.69 -4.79 12.18
N THR A 6 -8.42 -5.87 11.46
CA THR A 6 -8.78 -7.23 11.88
C THR A 6 -7.78 -7.70 12.94
N GLY A 7 -8.12 -7.49 14.22
CA GLY A 7 -7.37 -8.04 15.34
C GLY A 7 -7.73 -9.50 15.57
N ASN A 8 -6.78 -10.42 15.42
CA ASN A 8 -6.95 -11.83 15.80
C ASN A 8 -6.97 -11.97 17.34
N ARG A 9 -8.09 -11.62 17.98
CA ARG A 9 -8.35 -11.92 19.40
C ARG A 9 -9.28 -13.13 19.50
N GLY A 10 -8.71 -14.33 19.33
CA GLY A 10 -9.21 -15.59 19.89
C GLY A 10 -10.71 -15.91 19.77
N SER A 11 -11.39 -15.56 18.69
CA SER A 11 -12.81 -15.89 18.47
C SER A 11 -12.99 -16.58 17.13
N THR A 12 -13.64 -17.74 17.13
CA THR A 12 -13.79 -18.69 16.02
C THR A 12 -14.67 -18.19 14.86
N THR A 13 -14.85 -16.88 14.75
CA THR A 13 -15.41 -16.20 13.57
C THR A 13 -14.80 -14.80 13.51
N ALA A 14 -13.51 -14.71 13.21
CA ALA A 14 -12.91 -13.43 12.87
C ALA A 14 -13.60 -12.90 11.60
N SER A 15 -14.41 -11.85 11.73
CA SER A 15 -14.99 -11.15 10.58
C SER A 15 -13.85 -10.65 9.71
N VAL A 16 -13.57 -11.34 8.60
CA VAL A 16 -12.51 -10.94 7.68
C VAL A 16 -12.97 -9.70 6.94
N LEU A 17 -12.23 -8.60 7.06
CA LEU A 17 -12.44 -7.42 6.23
C LEU A 17 -12.06 -7.76 4.79
N THR A 18 -12.92 -7.43 3.84
CA THR A 18 -12.68 -7.67 2.42
C THR A 18 -12.56 -6.37 1.64
N LEU A 19 -11.92 -6.44 0.47
CA LEU A 19 -11.84 -5.32 -0.46
C LEU A 19 -13.23 -4.85 -0.92
N ALA A 20 -14.21 -5.76 -0.99
CA ALA A 20 -15.59 -5.41 -1.29
C ALA A 20 -16.24 -4.55 -0.20
N ASP A 21 -15.91 -4.79 1.07
CA ASP A 21 -16.39 -3.96 2.17
C ASP A 21 -15.83 -2.53 2.07
N ALA A 22 -14.54 -2.40 1.74
CA ALA A 22 -13.93 -1.10 1.53
C ALA A 22 -14.54 -0.36 0.32
N THR A 23 -14.79 -1.07 -0.79
CA THR A 23 -15.42 -0.52 -2.00
C THR A 23 -16.86 -0.07 -1.72
N ALA A 24 -17.61 -0.83 -0.94
CA ALA A 24 -18.98 -0.48 -0.56
C ALA A 24 -19.04 0.77 0.34
N LEU A 25 -18.03 0.96 1.20
CA LEU A 25 -17.93 2.13 2.08
C LEU A 25 -17.40 3.37 1.37
N SER A 26 -16.69 3.22 0.25
CA SER A 26 -16.26 4.35 -0.58
C SER A 26 -17.36 4.94 -1.47
N ASP A 27 -18.58 4.39 -1.46
CA ASP A 27 -19.70 4.89 -2.26
C ASP A 27 -20.32 6.15 -1.62
N PRO A 28 -20.10 7.35 -2.19
CA PRO A 28 -20.61 8.60 -1.63
C PRO A 28 -22.14 8.70 -1.69
N GLY A 29 -22.80 7.92 -2.57
CA GLY A 29 -24.26 7.86 -2.64
C GLY A 29 -24.89 7.12 -1.46
N ARG A 30 -24.12 6.24 -0.79
CA ARG A 30 -24.55 5.47 0.38
C ARG A 30 -24.05 6.06 1.69
N PHE A 31 -22.86 6.64 1.68
CA PHE A 31 -22.21 7.18 2.88
C PHE A 31 -21.63 8.57 2.60
N PRO A 32 -22.48 9.61 2.51
CA PRO A 32 -22.03 10.97 2.19
C PRO A 32 -21.11 11.58 3.26
N ASP A 33 -21.16 11.06 4.49
CA ASP A 33 -20.33 11.54 5.61
C ASP A 33 -18.89 10.98 5.56
N LEU A 34 -18.60 10.00 4.69
CA LEU A 34 -17.27 9.42 4.53
C LEU A 34 -16.48 10.18 3.47
N ALA A 35 -15.42 10.87 3.90
CA ALA A 35 -14.57 11.68 3.05
C ALA A 35 -13.65 10.82 2.18
N LEU A 36 -12.96 9.85 2.80
CA LEU A 36 -11.96 9.01 2.16
C LEU A 36 -11.93 7.62 2.83
N VAL A 37 -11.90 6.58 2.01
CA VAL A 37 -11.73 5.18 2.43
C VAL A 37 -10.52 4.58 1.71
N ALA A 38 -9.50 4.20 2.47
CA ALA A 38 -8.28 3.60 1.93
C ALA A 38 -8.10 2.19 2.52
N PRO A 39 -8.34 1.11 1.74
CA PRO A 39 -7.97 -0.23 2.16
C PRO A 39 -6.45 -0.35 2.24
N GLN A 40 -5.98 -1.13 3.21
CA GLN A 40 -4.57 -1.47 3.33
C GLN A 40 -4.38 -2.97 3.53
N TYR A 41 -3.47 -3.54 2.73
CA TYR A 41 -2.92 -4.86 2.96
C TYR A 41 -1.43 -4.72 3.25
N GLY A 42 -1.01 -5.13 4.44
CA GLY A 42 0.39 -5.06 4.86
C GLY A 42 1.00 -6.44 4.92
N ALA A 43 2.11 -6.64 4.21
CA ALA A 43 2.89 -7.88 4.26
C ALA A 43 4.37 -7.62 3.96
N SER A 44 5.25 -8.45 4.51
CA SER A 44 6.70 -8.37 4.24
C SER A 44 7.01 -9.01 2.89
N ALA A 45 7.83 -8.36 2.06
CA ALA A 45 8.33 -8.95 0.82
C ALA A 45 9.81 -8.64 0.61
N THR A 46 10.48 -9.50 -0.15
CA THR A 46 11.85 -9.24 -0.59
C THR A 46 11.83 -8.37 -1.84
N LEU A 47 12.56 -7.27 -1.78
CA LEU A 47 12.83 -6.40 -2.92
C LEU A 47 14.23 -6.68 -3.43
N THR A 48 14.38 -6.85 -4.74
CA THR A 48 15.67 -7.08 -5.41
C THR A 48 15.84 -6.11 -6.57
N ARG A 49 17.02 -5.49 -6.65
CA ARG A 49 17.47 -4.66 -7.78
C ARG A 49 18.93 -4.99 -8.10
N GLY A 50 19.16 -5.74 -9.17
CA GLY A 50 20.52 -6.18 -9.54
C GLY A 50 21.15 -7.02 -8.43
N ALA A 51 22.24 -6.52 -7.84
CA ALA A 51 22.92 -7.16 -6.70
C ALA A 51 22.43 -6.68 -5.32
N SER A 52 21.56 -5.67 -5.26
CA SER A 52 20.98 -5.17 -4.00
C SER A 52 19.70 -5.92 -3.68
N GLU A 53 19.55 -6.38 -2.44
CA GLU A 53 18.32 -7.00 -1.94
C GLU A 53 18.03 -6.60 -0.49
N GLY A 54 16.75 -6.60 -0.13
CA GLY A 54 16.32 -6.35 1.24
C GLY A 54 14.88 -6.77 1.48
N SER A 55 14.52 -7.00 2.74
CA SER A 55 13.15 -7.34 3.15
C SER A 55 12.46 -6.12 3.73
N TYR A 56 11.33 -5.72 3.13
CA TYR A 56 10.61 -4.50 3.47
C TYR A 56 9.11 -4.76 3.63
N GLN A 57 8.43 -3.84 4.32
CA GLN A 57 6.98 -3.88 4.44
C GLN A 57 6.34 -3.32 3.16
N VAL A 58 5.58 -4.16 2.45
CA VAL A 58 4.74 -3.75 1.32
C VAL A 58 3.36 -3.42 1.82
N VAL A 59 2.87 -2.25 1.44
CA VAL A 59 1.53 -1.75 1.72
C VAL A 59 0.78 -1.66 0.39
N GLY A 60 -0.16 -2.59 0.19
CA GLY A 60 -1.12 -2.53 -0.91
C GLY A 60 -2.24 -1.55 -0.56
N THR A 61 -2.36 -0.44 -1.31
CA THR A 61 -3.34 0.61 -1.02
C THR A 61 -3.78 1.38 -2.28
N THR A 62 -4.50 2.48 -2.10
CA THR A 62 -5.03 3.35 -3.16
C THR A 62 -4.38 4.74 -3.12
N GLU A 63 -4.67 5.58 -4.10
CA GLU A 63 -4.19 6.97 -4.19
C GLU A 63 -4.57 7.82 -2.98
N ALA A 64 -5.72 7.54 -2.36
CA ALA A 64 -6.22 8.25 -1.19
C ALA A 64 -5.32 8.08 0.05
N TYR A 65 -4.49 7.03 0.10
CA TYR A 65 -3.66 6.74 1.26
C TYR A 65 -2.67 7.86 1.59
N ALA A 66 -2.08 8.50 0.58
CA ALA A 66 -1.16 9.61 0.79
C ALA A 66 -1.83 10.78 1.51
N ALA A 67 -3.04 11.15 1.11
CA ALA A 67 -3.81 12.20 1.78
C ALA A 67 -4.19 11.79 3.21
N VAL A 68 -4.64 10.55 3.40
CA VAL A 68 -5.07 10.03 4.71
C VAL A 68 -3.92 9.97 5.72
N ARG A 69 -2.69 9.70 5.27
CA ARG A 69 -1.48 9.59 6.11
C ARG A 69 -0.60 10.84 6.07
N ASN A 70 -1.01 11.90 5.38
CA ASN A 70 -0.21 13.10 5.14
C ASN A 70 1.20 12.76 4.60
N LEU A 71 1.26 11.88 3.61
CA LEU A 71 2.52 11.51 2.96
C LEU A 71 2.84 12.51 1.85
N GLU A 72 4.06 13.02 1.86
CA GLU A 72 4.59 13.88 0.81
C GLU A 72 5.56 13.09 -0.07
N SER A 73 5.56 13.37 -1.37
CA SER A 73 6.52 12.78 -2.33
C SER A 73 7.73 13.70 -2.47
N ALA A 74 8.93 13.19 -2.26
CA ALA A 74 10.18 13.91 -2.52
C ALA A 74 10.49 13.95 -4.02
N SER A 75 10.17 12.87 -4.75
CA SER A 75 10.36 12.78 -6.19
C SER A 75 9.30 11.89 -6.84
N GLY A 76 8.98 12.17 -8.11
CA GLY A 76 7.93 11.48 -8.85
C GLY A 76 6.54 11.76 -8.27
N THR A 77 5.64 10.79 -8.38
CA THR A 77 4.27 10.90 -7.87
C THR A 77 3.92 9.69 -7.03
N PHE A 78 3.02 9.89 -6.05
CA PHE A 78 2.37 8.75 -5.40
C PHE A 78 1.48 7.97 -6.39
N LEU A 79 0.83 6.91 -5.92
CA LEU A 79 -0.15 6.16 -6.70
C LEU A 79 -1.26 7.10 -7.21
N THR A 80 -1.61 6.95 -8.48
CA THR A 80 -2.75 7.65 -9.11
C THR A 80 -3.96 6.75 -9.20
N ALA A 81 -5.16 7.34 -9.27
CA ALA A 81 -6.41 6.58 -9.40
C ALA A 81 -6.43 5.67 -10.64
N GLU A 82 -5.84 6.13 -11.76
CA GLU A 82 -5.70 5.34 -12.99
C GLU A 82 -4.79 4.11 -12.77
N GLN A 83 -3.62 4.28 -12.14
CA GLN A 83 -2.72 3.17 -11.82
C GLN A 83 -3.36 2.15 -10.87
N VAL A 84 -4.17 2.62 -9.93
CA VAL A 84 -4.91 1.76 -9.01
C VAL A 84 -6.00 0.99 -9.75
N ALA A 85 -6.79 1.66 -10.60
CA ALA A 85 -7.86 1.05 -11.38
C ALA A 85 -7.33 0.04 -12.41
N GLU A 86 -6.19 0.31 -13.04
CA GLU A 86 -5.58 -0.57 -14.04
C GLU A 86 -4.71 -1.68 -13.43
N ASN A 87 -4.53 -1.67 -12.10
CA ASN A 87 -3.59 -2.57 -11.42
C ASN A 87 -2.18 -2.49 -12.00
N ALA A 88 -1.74 -1.26 -12.27
CA ALA A 88 -0.45 -0.99 -12.85
C ALA A 88 0.66 -1.59 -11.98
N LYS A 89 1.69 -2.14 -12.63
CA LYS A 89 2.86 -2.73 -11.94
C LYS A 89 3.82 -1.64 -11.49
N VAL A 90 3.35 -0.80 -10.58
CA VAL A 90 4.08 0.36 -10.10
C VAL A 90 4.30 0.28 -8.59
N VAL A 91 5.37 0.93 -8.13
CA VAL A 91 5.71 1.03 -6.71
C VAL A 91 6.17 2.45 -6.37
N VAL A 92 5.83 2.88 -5.17
CA VAL A 92 6.36 4.08 -4.53
C VAL A 92 7.21 3.66 -3.34
N LEU A 93 8.42 4.21 -3.23
CA LEU A 93 9.39 3.81 -2.20
C LEU A 93 9.40 4.79 -1.03
N GLY A 94 9.53 4.28 0.19
CA GLY A 94 9.96 5.07 1.34
C GLY A 94 11.40 5.54 1.18
N ALA A 95 11.76 6.64 1.85
CA ALA A 95 13.08 7.27 1.72
C ALA A 95 14.23 6.31 2.08
N THR A 96 14.09 5.51 3.14
CA THR A 96 15.11 4.53 3.55
C THR A 96 15.22 3.40 2.52
N VAL A 97 14.09 2.88 2.04
CA VAL A 97 14.09 1.80 1.02
C VAL A 97 14.76 2.25 -0.28
N ALA A 98 14.48 3.48 -0.72
CA ALA A 98 15.13 4.06 -1.88
C ALA A 98 16.64 4.20 -1.66
N SER A 99 17.07 4.68 -0.50
CA SER A 99 18.49 4.79 -0.15
C SER A 99 19.19 3.42 -0.15
N ASP A 100 18.59 2.41 0.47
CA ASP A 100 19.19 1.07 0.60
C ASP A 100 19.34 0.37 -0.75
N LEU A 101 18.31 0.43 -1.61
CA LEU A 101 18.31 -0.29 -2.87
C LEU A 101 19.05 0.45 -3.98
N PHE A 102 19.04 1.80 -3.96
CA PHE A 102 19.57 2.62 -5.05
C PHE A 102 20.87 3.34 -4.71
N GLY A 103 21.28 3.40 -3.43
CA GLY A 103 22.57 3.96 -3.01
C GLY A 103 22.79 5.41 -3.45
N GLY A 104 21.71 6.18 -3.65
CA GLY A 104 21.74 7.56 -4.15
C GLY A 104 21.56 7.72 -5.67
N GLN A 105 21.40 6.65 -6.42
CA GLN A 105 20.96 6.73 -7.82
C GLN A 105 19.47 7.12 -7.91
N ASP A 106 19.08 7.80 -8.99
CA ASP A 106 17.67 8.16 -9.21
C ASP A 106 16.81 6.90 -9.41
N PRO A 107 15.90 6.58 -8.49
CA PRO A 107 15.11 5.36 -8.58
C PRO A 107 13.95 5.47 -9.58
N LEU A 108 13.56 6.67 -10.00
CA LEU A 108 12.39 6.86 -10.84
C LEU A 108 12.50 6.12 -12.18
N ARG A 109 11.40 5.51 -12.61
CA ARG A 109 11.28 4.65 -13.81
C ARG A 109 12.20 3.45 -13.86
N GLN A 110 12.93 3.15 -12.78
CA GLN A 110 13.68 1.91 -12.71
C GLN A 110 12.76 0.76 -12.35
N ILE A 111 13.10 -0.42 -12.86
CA ILE A 111 12.40 -1.65 -12.55
C ILE A 111 13.09 -2.33 -11.38
N LEU A 112 12.31 -2.73 -10.39
CA LEU A 112 12.74 -3.62 -9.31
C LEU A 112 11.83 -4.84 -9.24
N ARG A 113 12.31 -5.88 -8.58
CA ARG A 113 11.54 -7.10 -8.34
C ARG A 113 11.03 -7.10 -6.91
N ILE A 114 9.72 -7.29 -6.73
CA ILE A 114 9.10 -7.57 -5.43
C ILE A 114 8.64 -9.03 -5.47
N ASN A 115 9.22 -9.88 -4.61
CA ASN A 115 9.09 -11.34 -4.72
C ASN A 115 9.44 -11.82 -6.15
N ASP A 116 8.45 -12.25 -6.92
CA ASP A 116 8.60 -12.73 -8.30
C ASP A 116 8.06 -11.74 -9.36
N ALA A 117 7.57 -10.58 -8.95
CA ALA A 117 6.96 -9.60 -9.85
C ALA A 117 7.89 -8.42 -10.13
N LEU A 118 8.04 -8.06 -11.41
CA LEU A 118 8.69 -6.83 -11.84
C LEU A 118 7.73 -5.66 -11.73
N VAL A 119 8.18 -4.59 -11.09
CA VAL A 119 7.43 -3.33 -10.89
C VAL A 119 8.32 -2.13 -11.18
N GLU A 120 7.72 -1.05 -11.69
CA GLU A 120 8.40 0.20 -12.00
C GLU A 120 8.23 1.21 -10.85
N VAL A 121 9.32 1.87 -10.46
CA VAL A 121 9.27 2.93 -9.46
C VAL A 121 8.68 4.20 -10.06
N THR A 122 7.61 4.72 -9.45
CA THR A 122 6.92 5.93 -9.90
C THR A 122 7.14 7.14 -8.99
N GLY A 123 7.54 6.89 -7.75
CA GLY A 123 7.81 7.94 -6.79
C GLY A 123 8.64 7.49 -5.59
N VAL A 124 9.14 8.47 -4.87
CA VAL A 124 9.81 8.31 -3.57
C VAL A 124 9.19 9.28 -2.58
N LEU A 125 8.87 8.78 -1.39
CA LEU A 125 8.35 9.62 -0.32
C LEU A 125 9.44 10.50 0.29
N ALA A 126 9.04 11.68 0.73
CA ALA A 126 9.85 12.52 1.60
C ALA A 126 10.10 11.79 2.92
N SER A 127 11.34 11.87 3.41
CA SER A 127 11.68 11.28 4.70
C SER A 127 10.92 12.01 5.80
N THR A 128 10.19 11.25 6.60
CA THR A 128 9.49 11.75 7.79
C THR A 128 10.33 11.65 9.05
N GLY A 129 11.59 11.19 8.93
CA GLY A 129 12.52 11.00 10.05
C GLY A 129 12.23 9.76 10.90
N GLY A 130 11.30 8.91 10.45
CA GLY A 130 10.92 7.70 11.16
C GLY A 130 11.80 6.51 10.78
N ALA A 131 12.58 5.97 11.71
CA ALA A 131 13.39 4.76 11.48
C ALA A 131 12.78 3.47 12.08
N GLY A 132 11.61 3.57 12.74
CA GLY A 132 10.97 2.45 13.43
C GLY A 132 10.09 1.57 12.54
N PHE A 133 9.72 0.39 13.07
CA PHE A 133 8.76 -0.52 12.43
C PHE A 133 7.41 0.19 12.25
N GLY A 134 6.90 0.23 11.01
CA GLY A 134 5.67 0.95 10.66
C GLY A 134 5.87 2.41 10.24
N SER A 135 7.12 2.88 10.11
CA SER A 135 7.44 4.14 9.46
C SER A 135 7.18 4.06 7.94
N SER A 136 6.67 5.14 7.35
CA SER A 136 6.56 5.27 5.90
C SER A 136 7.92 5.23 5.20
N ASP A 137 9.00 5.59 5.89
CA ASP A 137 10.34 5.64 5.32
C ASP A 137 10.89 4.22 5.03
N THR A 138 10.44 3.19 5.76
CA THR A 138 10.86 1.78 5.62
C THR A 138 9.82 0.91 4.89
N GLN A 139 8.77 1.55 4.36
CA GLN A 139 7.67 0.91 3.65
C GLN A 139 7.75 1.16 2.14
N VAL A 140 7.08 0.30 1.39
CA VAL A 140 6.82 0.50 -0.03
C VAL A 140 5.33 0.40 -0.31
N PHE A 141 4.84 1.21 -1.23
CA PHE A 141 3.42 1.33 -1.54
C PHE A 141 3.16 0.88 -2.96
N VAL A 142 2.14 0.03 -3.12
CA VAL A 142 1.74 -0.51 -4.41
C VAL A 142 0.22 -0.50 -4.52
N PRO A 143 -0.36 -0.57 -5.74
CA PRO A 143 -1.79 -0.76 -5.89
C PRO A 143 -2.30 -1.97 -5.11
N SER A 144 -3.45 -1.82 -4.46
CA SER A 144 -4.02 -2.83 -3.57
C SER A 144 -4.23 -4.18 -4.25
N GLU A 145 -4.78 -4.25 -5.46
CA GLU A 145 -4.96 -5.54 -6.13
C GLU A 145 -3.64 -6.10 -6.71
N LEU A 146 -2.64 -5.26 -7.00
CA LEU A 146 -1.29 -5.74 -7.32
C LEU A 146 -0.71 -6.51 -6.13
N ALA A 147 -0.79 -5.94 -4.93
CA ALA A 147 -0.34 -6.63 -3.71
C ALA A 147 -1.12 -7.93 -3.49
N LEU A 148 -2.43 -7.85 -3.45
CA LEU A 148 -3.31 -8.96 -3.08
C LEU A 148 -3.26 -10.11 -4.09
N GLY A 149 -3.32 -9.79 -5.39
CA GLY A 149 -3.37 -10.79 -6.44
C GLY A 149 -2.01 -11.31 -6.88
N ARG A 150 -1.04 -10.41 -7.13
CA ARG A 150 0.22 -10.76 -7.79
C ARG A 150 1.38 -10.98 -6.81
N LEU A 151 1.50 -10.15 -5.78
CA LEU A 151 2.65 -10.21 -4.88
C LEU A 151 2.51 -11.27 -3.78
N PHE A 152 1.30 -11.43 -3.25
CA PHE A 152 1.03 -12.28 -2.09
C PHE A 152 0.01 -13.39 -2.34
N ASN A 153 -0.58 -13.44 -3.54
CA ASN A 153 -1.58 -14.43 -3.95
C ASN A 153 -2.61 -14.73 -2.85
N VAL A 154 -3.17 -13.66 -2.28
CA VAL A 154 -4.08 -13.74 -1.14
C VAL A 154 -5.34 -14.49 -1.57
N ASN A 155 -5.70 -15.51 -0.82
CA ASN A 155 -6.92 -16.27 -1.07
C ASN A 155 -8.13 -15.35 -1.05
N ARG A 156 -8.97 -15.48 -2.08
CA ARG A 156 -10.24 -14.77 -2.14
C ARG A 156 -11.23 -15.47 -1.22
N ILE A 157 -11.87 -14.70 -0.33
CA ILE A 157 -12.95 -15.17 0.51
C ILE A 157 -14.24 -14.60 -0.08
N ARG A 158 -15.19 -15.47 -0.45
CA ARG A 158 -16.46 -15.08 -1.10
C ARG A 158 -16.25 -14.20 -2.35
N GLY A 159 -15.25 -14.52 -3.16
CA GLY A 159 -14.95 -13.80 -4.40
C GLY A 159 -14.17 -12.49 -4.24
N SER A 160 -13.86 -12.06 -3.01
CA SER A 160 -13.14 -10.81 -2.70
C SER A 160 -11.83 -11.05 -1.94
N TYR A 161 -10.85 -10.16 -2.09
CA TYR A 161 -9.58 -10.27 -1.36
C TYR A 161 -9.74 -9.86 0.12
N ALA A 162 -9.13 -10.61 1.03
CA ALA A 162 -9.01 -10.24 2.44
C ALA A 162 -7.99 -9.11 2.61
N ILE A 163 -8.32 -8.09 3.42
CA ILE A 163 -7.45 -6.95 3.73
C ILE A 163 -7.03 -6.95 5.21
N SER A 164 -5.88 -6.35 5.51
CA SER A 164 -5.33 -6.28 6.87
C SER A 164 -5.98 -5.16 7.72
N GLY A 165 -6.52 -4.15 7.05
CA GLY A 165 -7.31 -3.09 7.68
C GLY A 165 -7.73 -2.03 6.67
N MET A 166 -8.43 -1.02 7.14
CA MET A 166 -8.85 0.13 6.35
C MET A 166 -8.76 1.42 7.17
N SER A 167 -8.32 2.48 6.52
CA SER A 167 -8.29 3.82 7.09
C SER A 167 -9.46 4.63 6.53
N ILE A 168 -10.21 5.26 7.43
CA ILE A 168 -11.41 6.03 7.10
C ILE A 168 -11.26 7.46 7.64
N GLN A 169 -11.56 8.42 6.78
CA GLN A 169 -11.71 9.83 7.13
C GLN A 169 -13.18 10.24 6.98
N VAL A 170 -13.71 10.94 7.97
CA VAL A 170 -15.10 11.41 8.04
C VAL A 170 -15.09 12.93 7.81
N VAL A 171 -16.02 13.44 7.01
CA VAL A 171 -16.25 14.88 6.87
C VAL A 171 -17.05 15.34 8.10
N SER A 172 -16.54 16.30 8.86
CA SER A 172 -17.29 16.95 9.94
C SER A 172 -18.18 18.07 9.42
#